data_AF-A0A4Z1FJN3-F1
#
_entry.id   AF-A0A4Z1FJN3-F1
#
_cell.length_a   1.000
_cell.length_b   1.000
_cell.length_c   1.000
_cell.angle_alpha   90.00
_cell.angle_beta   90.00
_cell.angle_gamma   90.00
#
_symmetry.space_group_name_H-M   'P 1'
#
loop_
_entity.id
_entity.type
_entity.pdbx_description
1 polymer ?
#
loop_
_entity_poly.entity_id
_entity_poly.type
_entity_poly.pdbx_seq_one_letter_code
_entity_poly.pdbx_strand_id
1 'polypeptide(L)'
;MAPIYCLATATPAPGKEARFREIITDIANKVEKNEQAVRQYQAFEQYDGEKGNVFVFQEIYEDEAALAAHMGTSYFIELVKLLSEEGLLSAPFDVKKIQPFAGFASR
;
A
#
# COMPACT_ATOMS: atom_id res chain seq x y z
N MET A 1 -0.39 -2.78 -22.41
CA MET A 1 0.93 -2.89 -21.75
C MET A 1 0.85 -3.98 -20.69
N ALA A 2 1.96 -4.45 -20.13
CA ALA A 2 1.93 -5.49 -19.10
C ALA A 2 1.56 -4.87 -17.73
N PRO A 3 0.76 -5.57 -16.90
CA PRO A 3 0.40 -5.09 -15.56
C PRO A 3 1.64 -4.96 -14.67
N ILE A 4 1.62 -3.95 -13.80
CA ILE A 4 2.66 -3.71 -12.81
C ILE A 4 2.19 -4.27 -11.47
N TYR A 5 2.98 -5.17 -10.88
CA TYR A 5 2.71 -5.69 -9.54
C TYR A 5 3.63 -4.98 -8.56
N CYS A 6 3.06 -4.48 -7.47
CA CYS A 6 3.80 -3.86 -6.38
C CYS A 6 3.55 -4.63 -5.08
N LEU A 7 4.62 -4.81 -4.30
CA LEU A 7 4.56 -5.21 -2.90
C LEU A 7 5.13 -4.07 -2.08
N ALA A 8 4.32 -3.46 -1.22
CA ALA A 8 4.80 -2.46 -0.27
C ALA A 8 4.76 -3.01 1.16
N THR A 9 5.73 -2.62 1.97
CA THR A 9 5.76 -2.91 3.40
C THR A 9 5.94 -1.62 4.19
N ALA A 10 5.21 -1.50 5.30
CA ALA A 10 5.29 -0.37 6.21
C ALA A 10 5.32 -0.88 7.65
N THR A 11 6.24 -0.34 8.44
CA THR A 11 6.33 -0.63 9.88
C THR A 11 5.91 0.63 10.62
N PRO A 12 4.75 0.64 11.29
CA PRO A 12 4.34 1.77 12.11
C PRO A 12 5.36 2.07 13.21
N ALA A 13 5.41 3.32 13.65
CA ALA A 13 6.08 3.67 14.89
C ALA A 13 5.30 3.06 16.08
N PRO A 14 5.97 2.74 17.21
CA PRO A 14 5.30 2.13 18.36
C PRO A 14 4.07 2.92 18.83
N GLY A 15 2.92 2.27 18.95
CA GLY A 15 1.67 2.88 19.39
C GLY A 15 0.90 3.66 18.32
N LYS A 16 1.36 3.63 17.06
CA LYS A 16 0.70 4.28 15.92
C LYS A 16 -0.08 3.31 15.02
N GLU A 17 -0.14 2.03 15.35
CA GLU A 17 -0.70 0.96 14.52
C GLU A 17 -2.19 1.21 14.20
N ALA A 18 -2.97 1.58 15.21
CA ALA A 18 -4.40 1.87 15.03
C ALA A 18 -4.63 3.07 14.11
N ARG A 19 -3.83 4.14 14.27
CA ARG A 19 -3.90 5.34 13.44
C ARG A 19 -3.45 5.06 12.01
N PHE A 20 -2.38 4.30 11.84
CA PHE A 20 -1.92 3.86 10.53
C PHE A 20 -3.00 3.04 9.81
N ARG A 21 -3.61 2.08 10.51
CA ARG A 21 -4.70 1.25 9.96
C ARG A 21 -5.91 2.07 9.54
N GLU A 22 -6.31 3.06 10.34
CA GLU A 22 -7.40 3.99 10.00
C GLU A 22 -7.13 4.73 8.68
N ILE A 23 -5.95 5.35 8.57
CA ILE A 23 -5.54 6.12 7.38
C ILE A 23 -5.48 5.21 6.15
N ILE A 24 -4.86 4.03 6.27
CA ILE A 24 -4.74 3.10 5.15
C ILE A 24 -6.11 2.58 4.70
N THR A 25 -7.05 2.37 5.62
CA THR A 25 -8.43 1.97 5.28
C THR A 25 -9.12 3.05 4.46
N ASP A 26 -8.98 4.32 4.83
CA ASP A 26 -9.52 5.45 4.06
C ASP A 26 -8.91 5.53 2.64
N ILE A 27 -7.59 5.33 2.53
CA ILE A 27 -6.91 5.30 1.23
C ILE A 27 -7.41 4.15 0.38
N ALA A 28 -7.49 2.92 0.90
CA ALA A 28 -7.99 1.77 0.17
C ALA A 28 -9.40 2.02 -0.40
N ASN A 29 -10.30 2.62 0.39
CA ASN A 29 -11.64 2.99 -0.06
C ASN A 29 -11.61 4.04 -1.19
N LYS A 30 -10.68 5.01 -1.13
CA LYS A 30 -10.51 6.02 -2.19
C LYS A 30 -9.95 5.41 -3.46
N VAL A 31 -9.00 4.48 -3.36
CA VAL A 31 -8.44 3.73 -4.50
C VAL A 31 -9.56 2.93 -5.18
N GLU A 32 -10.29 2.11 -4.41
CA GLU A 32 -11.41 1.29 -4.93
C GLU A 32 -12.46 2.15 -5.66
N LYS A 33 -12.81 3.30 -5.10
CA LYS A 33 -13.85 4.17 -5.65
C LYS A 33 -13.40 4.94 -6.91
N ASN A 34 -12.15 5.40 -6.94
CA ASN A 34 -11.72 6.41 -7.91
C ASN A 34 -10.73 5.88 -8.97
N GLU A 35 -10.08 4.73 -8.74
CA GLU A 35 -8.98 4.25 -9.58
C GLU A 35 -9.32 2.94 -10.31
N GLN A 36 -10.13 3.04 -11.37
CA GLN A 36 -10.56 1.88 -12.18
C GLN A 36 -9.41 1.08 -12.82
N ALA A 37 -8.24 1.70 -12.99
CA ALA A 37 -7.04 1.06 -13.55
C ALA A 37 -6.20 0.31 -12.50
N VAL A 38 -6.57 0.39 -11.21
CA VAL A 38 -5.99 -0.40 -10.13
C VAL A 38 -6.80 -1.68 -9.99
N ARG A 39 -6.20 -2.79 -10.42
CA ARG A 39 -6.85 -4.11 -10.46
C ARG A 39 -6.89 -4.78 -9.10
N GLN A 40 -5.95 -4.43 -8.22
CA GLN A 40 -5.89 -4.92 -6.85
C GLN A 40 -5.22 -3.85 -5.98
N TYR A 41 -5.80 -3.57 -4.82
CA TYR A 41 -5.19 -2.79 -3.75
C TYR A 41 -5.61 -3.42 -2.42
N GLN A 42 -4.75 -4.27 -1.86
CA GLN A 42 -5.07 -5.02 -0.66
C GLN A 42 -4.01 -4.83 0.41
N ALA A 43 -4.43 -4.33 1.57
CA ALA A 43 -3.61 -4.19 2.75
C ALA A 43 -3.80 -5.39 3.69
N PHE A 44 -2.70 -5.85 4.26
CA PHE A 44 -2.61 -6.94 5.22
C PHE A 44 -1.87 -6.45 6.46
N GLU A 45 -2.21 -7.01 7.61
CA GLU A 45 -1.48 -6.82 8.86
C GLU A 45 -0.79 -8.14 9.20
N GLN A 46 0.52 -8.10 9.45
CA GLN A 46 1.26 -9.26 9.94
C GLN A 46 0.75 -9.62 11.34
N TYR A 47 0.22 -10.83 11.50
CA TYR A 47 -0.38 -11.29 12.76
C TYR A 47 0.60 -12.03 13.68
N ASP A 48 1.79 -12.39 13.18
CA ASP A 48 2.80 -13.21 13.86
C ASP A 48 4.17 -12.51 13.98
N GLY A 49 4.20 -11.18 13.92
CA GLY A 49 5.43 -10.41 13.96
C GLY A 49 6.11 -10.42 15.32
N GLU A 50 7.33 -10.99 15.41
CA GLU A 50 8.11 -11.03 16.66
C GLU A 50 8.61 -9.64 17.11
N LYS A 51 8.75 -8.68 16.19
CA LYS A 51 9.33 -7.34 16.44
C LYS A 51 8.32 -6.20 16.25
N GLY A 52 7.03 -6.50 16.32
CA GLY A 52 5.93 -5.57 16.04
C GLY A 52 5.28 -5.82 14.67
N ASN A 53 4.11 -5.22 14.48
CA ASN A 53 3.27 -5.50 13.31
C ASN A 53 3.83 -4.79 12.07
N VAL A 54 4.01 -5.54 10.99
CA VAL A 54 4.30 -5.02 9.64
C VAL A 54 3.02 -5.02 8.83
N PHE A 55 2.72 -3.91 8.18
CA PHE A 55 1.63 -3.83 7.21
C PHE A 55 2.18 -4.11 5.83
N VAL A 56 1.49 -4.97 5.07
CA VAL A 56 1.89 -5.41 3.74
C VAL A 56 0.81 -5.04 2.74
N PHE A 57 1.19 -4.53 1.58
CA PHE A 57 0.30 -4.10 0.53
C PHE A 57 0.60 -4.88 -0.73
N GLN A 58 -0.42 -5.47 -1.34
CA GLN A 58 -0.33 -6.06 -2.67
C GLN A 58 -1.19 -5.24 -3.62
N GLU A 59 -0.52 -4.69 -4.63
CA GLU A 59 -1.12 -3.78 -5.57
C GLU A 59 -0.85 -4.24 -7.00
N ILE A 60 -1.87 -4.17 -7.86
CA ILE A 60 -1.74 -4.51 -9.28
C ILE A 60 -2.33 -3.37 -10.09
N TYR A 61 -1.49 -2.76 -10.92
CA TYR A 61 -1.85 -1.68 -11.82
C TYR A 61 -1.93 -2.21 -13.25
N GLU A 62 -2.84 -1.65 -14.05
CA GLU A 62 -2.97 -2.02 -15.46
C GLU A 62 -1.69 -1.77 -16.27
N ASP A 63 -0.98 -0.67 -15.98
CA ASP A 63 0.28 -0.28 -16.59
C ASP A 63 1.03 0.78 -15.76
N GLU A 64 2.15 1.29 -16.29
CA GLU A 64 2.94 2.36 -15.66
C GLU A 64 2.17 3.70 -15.56
N ALA A 65 1.22 3.97 -16.46
CA ALA A 65 0.42 5.19 -16.40
C ALA A 65 -0.59 5.13 -15.25
N ALA A 66 -1.18 3.96 -15.00
CA ALA A 66 -2.02 3.72 -13.83
C ALA A 66 -1.24 3.88 -12.51
N LEU A 67 -0.02 3.32 -12.43
CA LEU A 67 0.85 3.53 -11.26
C LEU A 67 1.22 5.00 -11.06
N ALA A 68 1.59 5.70 -12.13
CA ALA A 68 1.92 7.12 -12.05
C ALA A 68 0.70 7.97 -11.64
N ALA A 69 -0.49 7.62 -12.14
CA ALA A 69 -1.74 8.28 -11.75
C ALA A 69 -2.03 8.06 -10.26
N HIS A 70 -1.90 6.83 -9.75
CA HIS A 70 -2.06 6.50 -8.34
C HIS A 70 -1.16 7.37 -7.44
N MET A 71 0.13 7.39 -7.75
CA MET A 71 1.12 8.19 -7.01
C MET A 71 0.89 9.71 -7.09
N GLY A 72 0.20 10.17 -8.14
CA GLY A 72 -0.11 11.58 -8.38
C GLY A 72 -1.45 12.03 -7.81
N THR A 73 -2.25 11.13 -7.22
CA THR A 73 -3.54 11.50 -6.62
C THR A 73 -3.36 12.40 -5.40
N SER A 74 -4.31 13.31 -5.17
CA SER A 74 -4.24 14.22 -4.03
C SER A 74 -4.22 13.47 -2.70
N TYR A 75 -4.99 12.39 -2.58
CA TYR A 75 -5.03 11.58 -1.35
C TYR A 75 -3.75 10.77 -1.12
N PHE A 76 -3.04 10.33 -2.16
CA PHE A 76 -1.74 9.69 -1.97
C PHE A 76 -0.66 10.70 -1.54
N ILE A 77 -0.66 11.89 -2.14
CA ILE A 77 0.24 12.97 -1.73
C ILE A 77 -0.03 13.38 -0.27
N GLU A 78 -1.31 13.53 0.09
CA GLU A 78 -1.73 13.80 1.47
C GLU A 78 -1.34 12.67 2.43
N LEU A 79 -1.47 11.41 2.03
CA LEU A 79 -1.00 10.25 2.80
C LEU A 79 0.49 10.38 3.12
N VAL A 80 1.34 10.57 2.11
CA VAL A 80 2.80 10.69 2.30
C VAL A 80 3.14 11.83 3.25
N LYS A 81 2.45 12.97 3.10
CA LYS A 81 2.61 14.12 3.99
C LYS A 81 2.21 13.77 5.43
N LEU A 82 1.05 13.17 5.63
CA LEU A 82 0.51 12.81 6.94
C LEU A 82 1.40 11.80 7.66
N LEU A 83 1.89 10.78 6.94
CA LEU A 83 2.82 9.78 7.47
C LEU A 83 4.11 10.42 8.01
N SER A 84 4.62 11.43 7.30
CA SER A 84 5.80 12.19 7.70
C SER A 84 5.51 13.10 8.90
N GLU A 85 4.44 13.90 8.84
CA GLU A 85 4.08 14.88 9.88
C GLU A 85 3.72 14.24 11.22
N GLU A 86 2.97 13.13 11.20
CA GLU A 86 2.56 12.42 12.40
C GLU A 86 3.63 11.42 12.91
N GLY A 87 4.75 11.27 12.20
CA GLY A 87 5.80 10.31 12.50
C GLY A 87 5.27 8.87 12.59
N LEU A 88 4.41 8.49 11.64
CA LEU A 88 3.63 7.25 11.73
C LEU A 88 4.44 6.00 11.46
N LEU A 89 5.61 6.12 10.84
CA LEU A 89 6.44 5.00 10.45
C LEU A 89 7.77 5.01 11.19
N SER A 90 8.24 3.82 11.54
CA SER A 90 9.59 3.63 12.11
C SER A 90 10.69 3.60 11.03
N ALA A 91 10.31 3.40 9.76
CA ALA A 91 11.18 3.44 8.60
C ALA A 91 10.40 3.93 7.37
N PRO A 92 11.06 4.42 6.30
CA PRO A 92 10.40 4.74 5.05
C PRO A 92 9.62 3.53 4.48
N PHE A 93 8.56 3.80 3.72
CA PHE A 93 7.87 2.77 2.95
C PHE A 93 8.85 2.04 2.03
N ASP A 94 8.80 0.71 2.06
CA ASP A 94 9.60 -0.14 1.19
C ASP A 94 8.69 -0.73 0.11
N VAL A 95 8.84 -0.24 -1.13
CA VAL A 95 8.00 -0.60 -2.28
C VAL A 95 8.86 -1.33 -3.31
N LYS A 96 8.39 -2.51 -3.73
CA LYS A 96 9.06 -3.35 -4.73
C LYS A 96 8.13 -3.61 -5.91
N LYS A 97 8.62 -3.39 -7.14
CA LYS A 97 7.99 -3.94 -8.33
C LYS A 97 8.33 -5.42 -8.42
N ILE A 98 7.31 -6.27 -8.44
CA ILE A 98 7.45 -7.73 -8.47
C ILE A 98 6.80 -8.31 -9.73
N GLN A 99 7.00 -9.60 -9.99
CA GLN A 99 6.29 -10.33 -11.02
C GLN A 99 6.06 -11.77 -10.55
N PRO A 100 4.90 -12.38 -10.83
CA PRO A 100 4.68 -13.78 -10.51
C PRO A 100 5.55 -14.66 -11.42
N PHE A 101 6.28 -15.61 -10.82
CA PHE A 101 7.06 -16.62 -11.54
C PHE A 101 6.36 -18.00 -11.57
N ALA A 102 5.50 -18.28 -10.58
CA ALA A 102 4.71 -19.50 -10.46
C ALA A 102 3.52 -19.28 -9.48
N GLY A 103 2.48 -20.12 -9.53
CA GLY A 103 1.35 -20.12 -8.57
C GLY A 103 -0.01 -19.73 -9.16
N PHE A 104 -0.99 -19.42 -8.31
CA PHE A 104 -2.34 -18.94 -8.65
C PHE A 104 -2.74 -17.79 -7.71
N ALA A 105 -3.51 -16.82 -8.19
CA ALA A 105 -3.93 -15.65 -7.41
C ALA A 105 -5.23 -15.88 -6.60
N SER A 106 -6.14 -16.70 -7.12
CA SER A 106 -7.40 -17.08 -6.47
C SER A 106 -7.82 -18.50 -6.89
N ARG A 107 -8.73 -19.12 -6.14
CA ARG A 107 -9.30 -20.46 -6.40
C ARG A 107 -10.77 -20.37 -6.76
#